data_AF-A3THS5-F1
#
_entry.id   AF-A3THS5-F1
#
_cell.length_a   1.000
_cell.length_b   1.000
_cell.length_c   1.000
_cell.angle_alpha   90.00
_cell.angle_beta   90.00
_cell.angle_gamma   90.00
#
_symmetry.space_group_name_H-M   'P 1'
#
loop_
_entity.id
_entity.type
_entity.pdbx_description
1 polymer ?
#
loop_
_entity_poly.entity_id
_entity_poly.type
_entity_poly.pdbx_seq_one_letter_code
_entity_poly.pdbx_strand_id
1 'polypeptide(L)'
;MPALTLRTLGAATAATAALSGLSFLATAPAHAESGSLDYTCTATLVPADLPAGELSDTARKAIEKARGGDTSALKALEALADELPFEEIPDLAVTAVFDSAIGDDAVVPVGSTVELSPLTTTITFPAATVTAALADIDLPTAQALALLDAGIEEDGQSREAIFDFDKFGGGDGSFTATGTGEAESFKAAKAGAYTYAAGDLLAFVGDPEGPFTSFECTPAEDQDLTIDQVTAQAATTTPTPTPSGPVRPDVVQTDAAQPTSPTWLPLAAAGAGSILILGAASQVARRRGTRR
;
A
#
# COMPACT_ATOMS: atom_id res chain seq x y z
N MET A 1 -24.83 10.07 -33.88
CA MET A 1 -24.56 10.09 -32.43
C MET A 1 -25.43 9.04 -31.75
N PRO A 2 -24.91 7.83 -31.49
CA PRO A 2 -25.59 6.85 -30.66
C PRO A 2 -25.06 6.91 -29.22
N ALA A 3 -25.99 6.98 -28.27
CA ALA A 3 -25.71 6.90 -26.84
C ALA A 3 -25.49 5.43 -26.44
N LEU A 4 -24.37 5.14 -25.75
CA LEU A 4 -24.10 3.85 -25.16
C LEU A 4 -24.57 3.85 -23.69
N THR A 5 -25.60 3.05 -23.46
CA THR A 5 -26.24 2.73 -22.18
C THR A 5 -25.34 1.87 -21.30
N LEU A 6 -24.99 2.34 -20.09
CA LEU A 6 -24.45 1.48 -19.03
C LEU A 6 -25.56 0.61 -18.45
N ARG A 7 -25.38 -0.72 -18.53
CA ARG A 7 -26.24 -1.71 -17.86
C ARG A 7 -25.89 -1.77 -16.37
N THR A 8 -26.85 -1.41 -15.55
CA THR A 8 -26.93 -1.76 -14.13
C THR A 8 -27.18 -3.26 -13.99
N LEU A 9 -26.30 -3.98 -13.29
CA LEU A 9 -26.60 -5.31 -12.77
C LEU A 9 -27.13 -5.16 -11.34
N GLY A 10 -28.40 -5.52 -11.20
CA GLY A 10 -29.19 -5.40 -10.00
C GLY A 10 -28.87 -6.45 -8.94
N ALA A 11 -29.34 -6.12 -7.75
CA ALA A 11 -29.37 -6.94 -6.55
C ALA A 11 -29.93 -8.35 -6.80
N ALA A 12 -29.30 -9.35 -6.17
CA ALA A 12 -29.91 -10.64 -5.91
C ALA A 12 -29.84 -10.92 -4.40
N THR A 13 -31.02 -11.22 -3.87
CA THR A 13 -31.38 -11.47 -2.48
C THR A 13 -30.79 -12.73 -1.89
N ALA A 14 -30.69 -12.70 -0.56
CA ALA A 14 -30.28 -13.78 0.34
C ALA A 14 -30.98 -15.13 0.09
N ALA A 15 -30.20 -16.20 0.24
CA ALA A 15 -30.71 -17.54 0.53
C ALA A 15 -29.82 -18.19 1.60
N THR A 16 -30.39 -18.33 2.79
CA THR A 16 -29.86 -19.09 3.92
C THR A 16 -30.03 -20.57 3.64
N ALA A 17 -28.94 -21.35 3.62
CA ALA A 17 -28.98 -22.80 3.80
C ALA A 17 -27.68 -23.27 4.44
N ALA A 18 -27.79 -23.71 5.69
CA ALA A 18 -26.76 -24.46 6.39
C ALA A 18 -26.75 -25.92 5.91
N LEU A 19 -25.57 -26.51 5.68
CA LEU A 19 -25.15 -27.82 6.20
C LEU A 19 -23.84 -28.31 5.56
N SER A 20 -22.84 -28.49 6.43
CA SER A 20 -21.88 -29.60 6.49
C SER A 20 -21.05 -29.98 5.25
N GLY A 21 -19.73 -29.82 5.41
CA GLY A 21 -18.79 -30.93 5.18
C GLY A 21 -18.37 -31.15 3.73
N LEU A 22 -17.68 -30.19 3.14
CA LEU A 22 -16.81 -30.42 2.00
C LEU A 22 -15.55 -29.60 2.21
N SER A 23 -14.46 -30.29 2.52
CA SER A 23 -13.10 -29.77 2.47
C SER A 23 -12.82 -29.36 1.03
N PHE A 24 -13.14 -28.11 0.69
CA PHE A 24 -12.55 -27.49 -0.48
C PHE A 24 -11.06 -27.39 -0.15
N LEU A 25 -10.28 -28.25 -0.78
CA LEU A 25 -8.91 -27.92 -1.14
C LEU A 25 -9.03 -26.70 -2.06
N ALA A 26 -9.18 -25.52 -1.45
CA ALA A 26 -8.81 -24.28 -2.08
C ALA A 26 -7.31 -24.45 -2.34
N THR A 27 -6.98 -24.87 -3.56
CA THR A 27 -5.66 -24.62 -4.10
C THR A 27 -5.47 -23.12 -3.93
N ALA A 28 -4.66 -22.74 -2.94
CA ALA A 28 -4.19 -21.37 -2.83
C ALA A 28 -3.68 -20.98 -4.24
N PRO A 29 -4.01 -19.76 -4.74
CA PRO A 29 -3.45 -19.31 -5.99
C PRO A 29 -1.93 -19.49 -5.90
N ALA A 30 -1.36 -20.07 -6.95
CA ALA A 30 0.08 -20.24 -7.05
C ALA A 30 0.73 -18.87 -6.80
N HIS A 31 1.64 -18.86 -5.83
CA HIS A 31 2.39 -17.71 -5.30
C HIS A 31 2.63 -16.64 -6.37
N ALA A 32 2.19 -15.41 -6.10
CA ALA A 32 2.60 -14.25 -6.88
C ALA A 32 4.07 -13.98 -6.51
N GLU A 33 5.01 -14.57 -7.24
CA GLU A 33 6.32 -13.94 -7.44
C GLU A 33 6.00 -12.50 -7.83
N SER A 34 6.47 -11.51 -7.07
CA SER A 34 6.12 -10.09 -7.25
C SER A 34 6.32 -9.74 -8.71
N GLY A 35 5.20 -9.68 -9.43
CA GLY A 35 5.19 -9.68 -10.89
C GLY A 35 5.81 -8.38 -11.38
N SER A 36 6.54 -8.45 -12.49
CA SER A 36 6.85 -7.23 -13.23
C SER A 36 5.52 -6.64 -13.72
N LEU A 37 5.20 -5.45 -13.24
CA LEU A 37 4.05 -4.68 -13.67
C LEU A 37 4.41 -3.83 -14.88
N ASP A 38 3.55 -3.84 -15.88
CA ASP A 38 3.69 -3.01 -17.08
C ASP A 38 2.95 -1.68 -16.86
N TYR A 39 3.62 -0.57 -17.15
CA TYR A 39 3.10 0.78 -17.07
C TYR A 39 3.18 1.49 -18.42
N THR A 40 2.19 2.33 -18.69
CA THR A 40 2.25 3.33 -19.75
C THR A 40 2.46 4.69 -19.10
N CYS A 41 3.59 5.33 -19.38
CA CYS A 41 3.95 6.60 -18.78
C CYS A 41 3.94 7.75 -19.78
N THR A 42 3.63 8.94 -19.29
CA THR A 42 3.94 10.21 -19.94
C THR A 42 5.10 10.85 -19.20
N ALA A 43 6.22 11.10 -19.89
CA ALA A 43 7.30 11.91 -19.33
C ALA A 43 7.05 13.38 -19.61
N THR A 44 7.21 14.22 -18.60
CA THR A 44 7.13 15.68 -18.72
C THR A 44 8.50 16.25 -18.40
N LEU A 45 9.12 16.88 -19.40
CA LEU A 45 10.46 17.42 -19.31
C LEU A 45 10.40 18.90 -18.93
N VAL A 46 11.13 19.27 -17.88
CA VAL A 46 11.35 20.66 -17.52
C VAL A 46 12.72 21.09 -18.08
N PRO A 47 12.78 22.00 -19.08
CA PRO A 47 14.03 22.42 -19.67
C PRO A 47 15.00 22.99 -18.63
N ALA A 48 16.29 22.65 -18.74
CA ALA A 48 17.34 23.19 -17.87
C ALA A 48 17.46 24.73 -18.01
N ASP A 49 17.21 25.25 -19.22
CA ASP A 49 17.33 26.65 -19.59
C ASP A 49 15.97 27.37 -19.63
N LEU A 50 15.12 27.19 -18.62
CA LEU A 50 13.94 28.05 -18.48
C LEU A 50 14.42 29.49 -18.29
N PRO A 51 14.19 30.41 -19.25
CA PRO A 51 14.72 31.76 -19.13
C PRO A 51 14.12 32.40 -17.88
N ALA A 52 14.97 32.83 -16.95
CA ALA A 52 14.58 33.33 -15.64
C ALA A 52 13.55 34.49 -15.67
N GLY A 53 13.34 35.10 -16.83
CA GLY A 53 12.35 36.16 -17.08
C GLY A 53 10.96 35.71 -17.55
N GLU A 54 10.74 34.44 -17.88
CA GLU A 54 9.44 33.94 -18.38
C GLU A 54 8.60 33.21 -17.31
N LEU A 55 9.23 32.80 -16.21
CA LEU A 55 8.53 32.15 -15.11
C LEU A 55 7.94 33.17 -14.14
N SER A 56 6.65 33.00 -13.81
CA SER A 56 6.05 33.70 -12.69
C SER A 56 6.76 33.33 -11.37
N ASP A 57 6.82 34.26 -10.41
CA ASP A 57 7.41 33.97 -9.09
C ASP A 57 6.70 32.81 -8.37
N THR A 58 5.44 32.56 -8.72
CA THR A 58 4.65 31.41 -8.27
C THR A 58 5.20 30.11 -8.86
N ALA A 59 5.48 30.07 -10.16
CA ALA A 59 6.09 28.91 -10.81
C ALA A 59 7.48 28.61 -10.27
N ARG A 60 8.32 29.64 -10.08
CA ARG A 60 9.66 29.46 -9.50
C ARG A 60 9.60 28.83 -8.10
N LYS A 61 8.68 29.30 -7.24
CA LYS A 61 8.48 28.75 -5.89
C LYS A 61 7.89 27.34 -5.89
N ALA A 62 7.00 27.03 -6.82
CA ALA A 62 6.45 25.68 -6.95
C ALA A 62 7.54 24.69 -7.37
N ILE A 63 8.39 25.07 -8.35
CA ILE A 63 9.55 24.27 -8.77
C ILE A 63 10.53 24.06 -7.60
N GLU A 64 10.92 25.12 -6.88
CA GLU A 64 11.84 25.00 -5.74
C GLU A 64 11.30 24.09 -4.64
N LYS A 65 9.99 24.15 -4.36
CA LYS A 65 9.36 23.27 -3.38
C LYS A 65 9.26 21.82 -3.85
N ALA A 66 8.93 21.60 -5.12
CA ALA A 66 8.89 20.26 -5.70
C ALA A 66 10.28 19.61 -5.70
N ARG A 67 11.34 20.37 -6.01
CA ARG A 67 12.74 19.93 -5.84
C ARG A 67 13.07 19.54 -4.40
N GLY A 68 12.45 20.19 -3.42
CA GLY A 68 12.56 19.85 -2.00
C GLY A 68 11.69 18.67 -1.55
N GLY A 69 11.02 17.95 -2.47
CA GLY A 69 10.14 16.82 -2.16
C GLY A 69 8.77 17.20 -1.61
N ASP A 70 8.36 18.48 -1.69
CA ASP A 70 7.04 18.92 -1.24
C ASP A 70 5.97 18.49 -2.25
N THR A 71 5.26 17.41 -1.95
CA THR A 71 4.19 16.86 -2.81
C THR A 71 3.04 17.84 -3.03
N SER A 72 2.85 18.83 -2.15
CA SER A 72 1.84 19.88 -2.35
C SER A 72 2.24 20.86 -3.47
N ALA A 73 3.54 20.95 -3.76
CA ALA A 73 4.06 21.76 -4.85
C ALA A 73 3.83 21.11 -6.22
N LEU A 74 3.66 19.79 -6.29
CA LEU A 74 3.31 19.08 -7.51
C LEU A 74 1.96 19.54 -8.06
N LYS A 75 0.95 19.69 -7.20
CA LYS A 75 -0.35 20.26 -7.57
C LYS A 75 -0.24 21.73 -8.02
N ALA A 76 0.73 22.46 -7.47
CA ALA A 76 0.97 23.83 -7.89
C ALA A 76 1.64 23.90 -9.27
N LEU A 77 2.53 22.96 -9.59
CA LEU A 77 3.13 22.81 -10.92
C LEU A 77 2.09 22.41 -11.97
N GLU A 78 1.19 21.48 -11.63
CA GLU A 78 0.08 21.06 -12.50
C GLU A 78 -0.81 22.26 -12.89
N ALA A 79 -1.10 23.15 -11.94
CA ALA A 79 -1.85 24.38 -12.19
C ALA A 79 -1.12 25.41 -13.07
N LEU A 80 0.18 25.21 -13.29
CA LEU A 80 1.06 26.09 -14.07
C LEU A 80 1.49 25.45 -15.40
N ALA A 81 0.94 24.28 -15.75
CA ALA A 81 1.30 23.55 -16.96
C ALA A 81 1.09 24.35 -18.25
N ASP A 82 0.09 25.24 -18.29
CA ASP A 82 -0.16 26.11 -19.43
C ASP A 82 0.90 27.24 -19.60
N GLU A 83 1.67 27.56 -18.55
CA GLU A 83 2.68 28.63 -18.56
C GLU A 83 4.10 28.11 -18.86
N LEU A 84 4.31 26.80 -18.77
CA LEU A 84 5.61 26.17 -18.87
C LEU A 84 5.76 25.47 -20.23
N PRO A 85 6.89 25.65 -20.96
CA PRO A 85 7.16 24.94 -22.20
C PRO A 85 7.55 23.49 -21.90
N PHE A 86 6.62 22.74 -21.33
CA PHE A 86 6.82 21.33 -21.07
C PHE A 86 6.81 20.56 -22.39
N GLU A 87 7.84 19.74 -22.58
CA GLU A 87 7.83 18.72 -23.62
C GLU A 87 7.26 17.45 -23.00
N GLU A 88 6.16 16.96 -23.58
CA GLU A 88 5.53 15.70 -23.18
C GLU A 88 5.97 14.59 -24.12
N ILE A 89 6.39 13.47 -23.54
CA ILE A 89 6.66 12.24 -24.27
C ILE A 89 5.66 11.18 -23.81
N PRO A 90 4.57 10.95 -24.57
CA PRO A 90 3.54 9.99 -24.19
C PRO A 90 3.96 8.54 -24.50
N ASP A 91 3.15 7.61 -23.99
CA ASP A 91 3.17 6.18 -24.34
C ASP A 91 4.52 5.48 -24.10
N LEU A 92 5.25 5.88 -23.05
CA LEU A 92 6.48 5.22 -22.62
C LEU A 92 6.13 3.89 -21.92
N ALA A 93 6.54 2.78 -22.52
CA ALA A 93 6.41 1.47 -21.91
C ALA A 93 7.47 1.29 -20.81
N VAL A 94 7.04 1.34 -19.55
CA VAL A 94 7.90 1.21 -18.36
C VAL A 94 7.52 -0.06 -17.63
N THR A 95 8.49 -0.77 -17.06
CA THR A 95 8.20 -1.88 -16.16
C THR A 95 8.63 -1.56 -14.74
N ALA A 96 7.87 -2.04 -13.76
CA ALA A 96 8.20 -1.86 -12.35
C ALA A 96 7.98 -3.15 -11.57
N VAL A 97 8.87 -3.43 -10.63
CA VAL A 97 8.72 -4.49 -9.63
C VAL A 97 8.64 -3.84 -8.27
N PHE A 98 7.70 -4.28 -7.46
CA PHE A 98 7.50 -3.83 -6.09
C PHE A 98 7.47 -5.04 -5.16
N ASP A 99 7.98 -4.85 -3.95
CA ASP A 99 8.01 -5.86 -2.91
C ASP A 99 7.81 -5.17 -1.56
N SER A 100 7.00 -5.75 -0.67
CA SER A 100 6.76 -5.19 0.66
C SER A 100 7.45 -6.04 1.74
N ALA A 101 7.32 -5.63 3.01
CA ALA A 101 7.81 -6.41 4.14
C ALA A 101 6.93 -7.61 4.51
N ILE A 102 5.78 -7.78 3.83
CA ILE A 102 4.92 -8.94 4.05
C ILE A 102 5.69 -10.17 3.56
N GLY A 103 5.96 -11.11 4.46
CA GLY A 103 6.58 -12.37 4.06
C GLY A 103 5.63 -13.22 3.23
N ASP A 104 6.20 -14.04 2.34
CA ASP A 104 5.46 -15.03 1.56
C ASP A 104 4.53 -15.85 2.45
N ASP A 105 3.28 -16.02 1.99
CA ASP A 105 2.23 -16.76 2.70
C ASP A 105 1.98 -16.26 4.13
N ALA A 106 2.21 -14.97 4.42
CA ALA A 106 2.03 -14.41 5.75
C ALA A 106 0.62 -14.70 6.29
N VAL A 107 0.60 -15.23 7.52
CA VAL A 107 -0.63 -15.45 8.28
C VAL A 107 -0.59 -14.64 9.57
N VAL A 108 -1.60 -13.81 9.78
CA VAL A 108 -1.70 -12.98 10.99
C VAL A 108 -3.02 -13.23 11.74
N PRO A 109 -3.04 -13.09 13.07
CA PRO A 109 -4.30 -13.05 13.81
C PRO A 109 -5.18 -11.87 13.39
N VAL A 110 -6.49 -12.06 13.35
CA VAL A 110 -7.44 -10.94 13.26
C VAL A 110 -7.20 -9.95 14.38
N GLY A 111 -7.11 -8.68 14.02
CA GLY A 111 -6.82 -7.56 14.91
C GLY A 111 -5.34 -7.18 14.97
N SER A 112 -4.44 -7.94 14.35
CA SER A 112 -3.03 -7.59 14.23
C SER A 112 -2.82 -6.42 13.27
N THR A 113 -1.77 -5.64 13.53
CA THR A 113 -1.19 -4.71 12.57
C THR A 113 -0.28 -5.48 11.62
N VAL A 114 -0.44 -5.24 10.32
CA VAL A 114 0.40 -5.76 9.24
C VAL A 114 1.30 -4.61 8.78
N GLU A 115 2.61 -4.79 8.93
CA GLU A 115 3.60 -3.84 8.47
C GLU A 115 3.85 -4.04 6.97
N LEU A 116 3.78 -2.95 6.20
CA LEU A 116 4.12 -2.95 4.77
C LEU A 116 5.59 -2.57 4.53
N SER A 117 6.18 -1.82 5.46
CA SER A 117 7.53 -1.29 5.35
C SER A 117 8.58 -2.23 5.98
N PRO A 118 9.81 -2.31 5.43
CA PRO A 118 10.29 -1.58 4.25
C PRO A 118 9.73 -2.13 2.93
N LEU A 119 9.61 -1.28 1.92
CA LEU A 119 9.34 -1.68 0.54
C LEU A 119 10.62 -1.60 -0.29
N THR A 120 10.68 -2.41 -1.35
CA THR A 120 11.71 -2.26 -2.38
C THR A 120 11.06 -2.07 -3.75
N THR A 121 11.75 -1.36 -4.65
CA THR A 121 11.29 -1.17 -6.02
C THR A 121 12.43 -1.20 -7.01
N THR A 122 12.13 -1.66 -8.22
CA THR A 122 12.98 -1.48 -9.40
C THR A 122 12.12 -1.04 -10.56
N ILE A 123 12.39 0.13 -11.12
CA ILE A 123 11.70 0.69 -12.29
C ILE A 123 12.65 0.68 -13.48
N THR A 124 12.20 0.17 -14.62
CA THR A 124 12.97 0.11 -15.87
C THR A 124 12.28 0.90 -16.97
N PHE A 125 13.01 1.87 -17.50
CA PHE A 125 12.63 2.75 -18.58
C PHE A 125 13.33 2.37 -19.90
N PRO A 126 12.68 2.50 -21.06
CA PRO A 126 13.29 2.23 -22.36
C PRO A 126 14.26 3.37 -22.73
N ALA A 127 15.53 3.05 -23.02
CA ALA A 127 16.58 4.07 -23.12
C ALA A 127 16.44 5.00 -24.31
N ALA A 128 16.00 4.53 -25.49
CA ALA A 128 16.02 5.39 -26.69
C ALA A 128 15.26 6.71 -26.49
N THR A 129 14.20 6.68 -25.68
CA THR A 129 13.34 7.83 -25.42
C THR A 129 13.70 8.54 -24.11
N VAL A 130 14.03 7.77 -23.06
CA VAL A 130 14.38 8.34 -21.75
C VAL A 130 15.80 8.89 -21.69
N THR A 131 16.73 8.39 -22.49
CA THR A 131 18.09 8.96 -22.59
C THR A 131 18.07 10.37 -23.18
N ALA A 132 17.13 10.69 -24.08
CA ALA A 132 16.95 12.07 -24.54
C ALA A 132 16.36 12.95 -23.42
N ALA A 133 15.36 12.43 -22.69
CA ALA A 133 14.72 13.17 -21.59
C ALA A 133 15.64 13.43 -20.39
N LEU A 134 16.54 12.49 -20.10
CA LEU A 134 17.50 12.58 -19.02
C LEU A 134 18.90 13.02 -19.49
N ALA A 135 19.05 13.46 -20.75
CA ALA A 135 20.36 13.79 -21.33
C ALA A 135 21.09 14.91 -20.57
N ASP A 136 20.32 15.84 -20.02
CA ASP A 136 20.83 17.01 -19.30
C ASP A 136 20.91 16.80 -17.78
N ILE A 137 20.59 15.60 -17.27
CA ILE A 137 20.66 15.25 -15.85
C ILE A 137 21.93 14.43 -15.59
N ASP A 138 22.74 14.84 -14.61
CA ASP A 138 23.92 14.06 -14.19
C ASP A 138 23.48 12.87 -13.32
N LEU A 139 23.09 11.77 -13.97
CA LEU A 139 22.54 10.57 -13.33
C LEU A 139 23.33 10.03 -12.11
N PRO A 140 24.68 10.07 -12.08
CA PRO A 140 25.45 9.71 -10.89
C PRO A 140 25.16 10.57 -9.64
N THR A 141 24.67 11.80 -9.83
CA THR A 141 24.30 12.74 -8.74
C THR A 141 22.81 13.06 -8.69
N ALA A 142 22.03 12.51 -9.61
CA ALA A 142 20.59 12.71 -9.66
C ALA A 142 19.92 12.21 -8.38
N GLN A 143 18.84 12.88 -8.02
CA GLN A 143 17.87 12.39 -7.05
C GLN A 143 16.66 11.88 -7.79
N ALA A 144 16.10 10.77 -7.32
CA ALA A 144 14.79 10.35 -7.77
C ALA A 144 13.92 9.93 -6.60
N LEU A 145 12.64 10.18 -6.78
CA LEU A 145 11.56 9.87 -5.85
C LEU A 145 10.45 9.21 -6.67
N ALA A 146 9.77 8.21 -6.12
CA ALA A 146 8.52 7.71 -6.68
C ALA A 146 7.42 7.67 -5.62
N LEU A 147 6.21 7.97 -6.06
CA LEU A 147 4.98 7.84 -5.29
C LEU A 147 4.10 6.81 -5.99
N LEU A 148 3.63 5.81 -5.26
CA LEU A 148 2.74 4.78 -5.75
C LEU A 148 1.41 4.89 -5.00
N ASP A 149 0.29 5.11 -5.71
CA ASP A 149 -1.06 5.05 -5.13
C ASP A 149 -1.47 3.58 -4.92
N ALA A 150 -0.78 2.92 -3.99
CA ALA A 150 -1.08 1.57 -3.56
C ALA A 150 -2.21 1.56 -2.52
N GLY A 151 -2.78 0.39 -2.27
CA GLY A 151 -3.85 0.27 -1.28
C GLY A 151 -4.20 -1.17 -0.94
N ILE A 152 -5.06 -1.31 0.08
CA ILE A 152 -5.61 -2.60 0.48
C ILE A 152 -6.98 -2.75 -0.20
N GLU A 153 -7.13 -3.75 -1.06
CA GLU A 153 -8.33 -3.90 -1.88
C GLU A 153 -9.59 -4.11 -1.03
N GLU A 154 -9.48 -4.89 0.04
CA GLU A 154 -10.62 -5.37 0.83
C GLU A 154 -11.21 -4.31 1.75
N ASP A 155 -10.42 -3.31 2.17
CA ASP A 155 -10.92 -2.15 2.92
C ASP A 155 -11.10 -0.90 2.05
N GLY A 156 -10.56 -0.92 0.82
CA GLY A 156 -10.65 0.15 -0.16
C GLY A 156 -9.87 1.40 0.25
N GLN A 157 -8.96 1.29 1.21
CA GLN A 157 -8.16 2.40 1.69
C GLN A 157 -6.82 2.47 0.94
N SER A 158 -6.46 3.69 0.52
CA SER A 158 -5.13 3.96 -0.04
C SER A 158 -4.08 3.88 1.07
N ARG A 159 -2.92 3.38 0.69
CA ARG A 159 -1.69 3.21 1.44
C ARG A 159 -0.56 3.59 0.49
N GLU A 160 -0.46 4.89 0.24
CA GLU A 160 0.55 5.46 -0.64
C GLU A 160 1.95 5.00 -0.19
N ALA A 161 2.74 4.54 -1.14
CA ALA A 161 4.13 4.19 -0.91
C ALA A 161 5.03 5.26 -1.52
N ILE A 162 6.04 5.70 -0.76
CA ILE A 162 7.04 6.66 -1.18
C ILE A 162 8.37 5.92 -1.29
N PHE A 163 9.05 6.02 -2.42
CA PHE A 163 10.32 5.36 -2.70
C PHE A 163 11.42 6.37 -2.99
N ASP A 164 12.53 6.26 -2.25
CA ASP A 164 13.77 6.95 -2.55
C ASP A 164 14.67 6.03 -3.40
N PHE A 165 15.17 6.53 -4.52
CA PHE A 165 16.11 5.79 -5.37
C PHE A 165 17.55 6.14 -5.00
N ASP A 166 18.35 5.12 -4.71
CA ASP A 166 19.76 5.24 -4.37
C ASP A 166 20.69 4.70 -5.46
N LYS A 167 20.14 4.00 -6.46
CA LYS A 167 20.89 3.37 -7.54
C LYS A 167 20.25 3.62 -8.89
N PHE A 168 21.06 4.18 -9.77
CA PHE A 168 20.76 4.33 -11.20
C PHE A 168 21.74 3.49 -12.01
N GLY A 169 21.22 2.79 -13.02
CA GLY A 169 22.01 1.97 -13.92
C GLY A 169 21.49 2.06 -15.34
N GLY A 170 22.37 1.77 -16.29
CA GLY A 170 22.01 1.57 -17.70
C GLY A 170 22.64 0.30 -18.24
N GLY A 171 21.88 -0.49 -18.99
CA GLY A 171 22.33 -1.67 -19.71
C GLY A 171 21.52 -1.82 -21.00
N ASP A 172 22.08 -2.43 -22.05
CA ASP A 172 21.41 -2.82 -23.31
C ASP A 172 20.23 -1.94 -23.82
N GLY A 173 20.33 -0.61 -23.69
CA GLY A 173 19.27 0.28 -24.14
C GLY A 173 18.06 0.39 -23.19
N SER A 174 18.25 0.22 -21.89
CA SER A 174 17.32 0.62 -20.82
C SER A 174 18.01 1.40 -19.71
N PHE A 175 17.24 2.22 -19.01
CA PHE A 175 17.62 2.90 -17.77
C PHE A 175 16.85 2.28 -16.62
N THR A 176 17.54 1.93 -15.53
CA THR A 176 16.94 1.29 -14.36
C THR A 176 17.22 2.10 -13.11
N ALA A 177 16.17 2.31 -12.31
CA ALA A 177 16.24 2.94 -10.99
C ALA A 177 15.80 1.91 -9.93
N THR A 178 16.65 1.67 -8.94
CA THR A 178 16.34 0.80 -7.79
C THR A 178 16.31 1.63 -6.52
N GLY A 179 15.34 1.35 -5.66
CA GLY A 179 15.09 2.15 -4.46
C GLY A 179 14.43 1.37 -3.34
N THR A 180 14.33 2.03 -2.20
CA THR A 180 13.62 1.55 -1.01
C THR A 180 12.52 2.53 -0.66
N GLY A 181 11.43 2.04 -0.08
CA GLY A 181 10.30 2.87 0.27
C GLY A 181 9.63 2.52 1.58
N GLU A 182 8.65 3.36 1.91
CA GLU A 182 7.82 3.24 3.10
C GLU A 182 6.34 3.42 2.73
N ALA A 183 5.48 2.68 3.43
CA ALA A 183 4.02 2.77 3.35
C ALA A 183 3.41 2.55 4.75
N GLU A 184 2.23 3.15 4.98
CA GLU A 184 1.51 3.04 6.24
C GLU A 184 1.04 1.60 6.48
N SER A 185 1.24 1.09 7.69
CA SER A 185 0.72 -0.22 8.08
C SER A 185 -0.82 -0.25 8.10
N PHE A 186 -1.41 -1.44 8.15
CA PHE A 186 -2.86 -1.58 8.25
C PHE A 186 -3.26 -2.61 9.29
N LYS A 187 -4.53 -2.56 9.72
CA LYS A 187 -5.07 -3.51 10.69
C LYS A 187 -5.92 -4.55 10.00
N ALA A 188 -5.56 -5.83 10.16
CA ALA A 188 -6.33 -6.97 9.67
C ALA A 188 -7.63 -7.16 10.49
N ALA A 189 -8.65 -6.36 10.20
CA ALA A 189 -9.86 -6.25 11.03
C ALA A 189 -10.80 -7.46 10.98
N LYS A 190 -10.74 -8.28 9.92
CA LYS A 190 -11.61 -9.44 9.69
C LYS A 190 -10.77 -10.63 9.24
N ALA A 191 -11.30 -11.85 9.41
CA ALA A 191 -10.66 -13.01 8.84
C ALA A 191 -10.84 -13.00 7.31
N GLY A 192 -9.82 -13.39 6.56
CA GLY A 192 -9.80 -13.35 5.10
C GLY A 192 -8.41 -13.05 4.54
N ALA A 193 -8.29 -13.10 3.22
CA ALA A 193 -7.11 -12.58 2.53
C ALA A 193 -7.20 -11.04 2.47
N TYR A 194 -6.04 -10.40 2.57
CA TYR A 194 -5.84 -8.98 2.32
C TYR A 194 -4.79 -8.84 1.23
N THR A 195 -5.10 -8.04 0.22
CA THR A 195 -4.28 -7.84 -0.97
C THR A 195 -3.75 -6.41 -0.97
N TYR A 196 -2.43 -6.26 -0.91
CA TYR A 196 -1.76 -5.00 -1.12
C TYR A 196 -1.49 -4.85 -2.62
N ALA A 197 -2.18 -3.92 -3.27
CA ALA A 197 -2.16 -3.76 -4.71
C ALA A 197 -1.55 -2.42 -5.12
N ALA A 198 -0.81 -2.44 -6.22
CA ALA A 198 -0.26 -1.26 -6.88
C ALA A 198 -1.36 -0.46 -7.60
N GLY A 199 -1.10 0.83 -7.80
CA GLY A 199 -1.94 1.71 -8.61
C GLY A 199 -1.10 2.59 -9.54
N ASP A 200 -1.53 3.83 -9.72
CA ASP A 200 -0.79 4.82 -10.49
C ASP A 200 0.55 5.12 -9.83
N LEU A 201 1.56 5.34 -10.65
CA LEU A 201 2.94 5.60 -10.25
C LEU A 201 3.35 6.99 -10.75
N LEU A 202 3.92 7.80 -9.87
CA LEU A 202 4.48 9.10 -10.19
C LEU A 202 5.95 9.11 -9.80
N ALA A 203 6.85 9.15 -10.77
CA ALA A 203 8.29 9.20 -10.53
C ALA A 203 8.87 10.56 -10.92
N PHE A 204 9.85 11.02 -10.18
CA PHE A 204 10.63 12.23 -10.44
C PHE A 204 12.10 11.84 -10.52
N VAL A 205 12.79 12.32 -11.54
CA VAL A 205 14.24 12.17 -11.69
C VAL A 205 14.81 13.54 -12.00
N GLY A 206 15.77 14.03 -11.21
CA GLY A 206 16.35 15.34 -11.48
C GLY A 206 17.59 15.62 -10.66
N ASP A 207 18.28 16.69 -11.04
CA ASP A 207 19.37 17.21 -10.23
C ASP A 207 18.81 18.03 -9.06
N PRO A 208 19.41 17.94 -7.86
CA PRO A 208 18.92 18.65 -6.67
C PRO A 208 18.76 20.17 -6.89
N GLU A 209 19.62 20.74 -7.73
CA GLU A 209 19.66 22.16 -8.05
C GLU A 209 19.29 22.45 -9.52
N GLY A 210 18.94 21.43 -10.31
CA GLY A 210 18.89 21.47 -11.77
C GLY A 210 17.57 20.99 -12.40
N PRO A 211 17.58 20.62 -13.69
CA PRO A 211 16.39 20.13 -14.38
C PRO A 211 15.84 18.88 -13.70
N PHE A 212 14.53 18.70 -13.79
CA PHE A 212 13.89 17.45 -13.39
C PHE A 212 12.90 17.00 -14.46
N THR A 213 12.72 15.70 -14.54
CA THR A 213 11.75 15.02 -15.40
C THR A 213 10.77 14.30 -14.49
N SER A 214 9.47 14.46 -14.73
CA SER A 214 8.45 13.64 -14.08
C SER A 214 7.92 12.58 -15.02
N PHE A 215 7.52 11.45 -14.48
CA PHE A 215 6.91 10.34 -15.18
C PHE A 215 5.58 10.02 -14.50
N GLU A 216 4.49 10.29 -15.19
CA GLU A 216 3.14 9.91 -14.77
C GLU A 216 2.77 8.59 -15.44
N CYS A 217 2.65 7.54 -14.65
CA CYS A 217 2.54 6.17 -15.11
C CYS A 217 1.22 5.55 -14.67
N THR A 218 0.46 5.04 -15.62
CA THR A 218 -0.76 4.25 -15.35
C THR A 218 -0.46 2.78 -15.64
N PRO A 219 -0.85 1.84 -14.76
CA PRO A 219 -0.67 0.43 -15.04
C PRO A 219 -1.45 0.02 -16.29
N ALA A 220 -0.87 -0.86 -17.11
CA ALA A 220 -1.55 -1.50 -18.23
C ALA A 220 -2.86 -2.17 -17.77
N GLU A 221 -3.87 -2.15 -18.65
CA GLU A 221 -5.17 -2.76 -18.39
C GLU A 221 -5.06 -4.29 -18.26
N ASP A 222 -5.97 -4.89 -17.49
CA ASP A 222 -6.15 -6.35 -17.34
C ASP A 222 -4.96 -7.14 -16.74
N GLN A 223 -3.98 -6.47 -16.11
CA GLN A 223 -2.91 -7.14 -15.35
C GLN A 223 -3.29 -7.35 -13.87
N ASP A 224 -2.61 -8.28 -13.20
CA ASP A 224 -2.69 -8.44 -11.75
C ASP A 224 -1.79 -7.39 -11.09
N LEU A 225 -2.38 -6.50 -10.28
CA LEU A 225 -1.67 -5.42 -9.59
C LEU A 225 -1.23 -5.82 -8.18
N THR A 226 -1.37 -7.08 -7.79
CA THR A 226 -0.94 -7.57 -6.48
C THR A 226 0.55 -7.36 -6.30
N ILE A 227 0.91 -6.58 -5.27
CA ILE A 227 2.28 -6.50 -4.74
C ILE A 227 2.48 -7.67 -3.79
N ASP A 228 1.60 -7.80 -2.81
CA ASP A 228 1.69 -8.81 -1.75
C ASP A 228 0.32 -9.20 -1.18
N GLN A 229 0.28 -10.34 -0.48
CA GLN A 229 -0.92 -10.83 0.20
C GLN A 229 -0.64 -11.32 1.61
N VAL A 230 -1.61 -11.10 2.51
CA VAL A 230 -1.58 -11.64 3.87
C VAL A 230 -2.93 -12.26 4.21
N THR A 231 -2.91 -13.42 4.85
CA THR A 231 -4.14 -14.08 5.33
C THR A 231 -4.36 -13.81 6.82
N ALA A 232 -5.45 -13.13 7.14
CA ALA A 232 -5.91 -12.94 8.51
C ALA A 232 -6.76 -14.12 8.98
N GLN A 233 -6.37 -14.76 10.07
CA GLN A 233 -7.10 -15.89 10.66
C GLN A 233 -7.73 -15.51 11.99
N ALA A 234 -8.95 -15.99 12.22
CA ALA A 234 -9.61 -15.84 13.51
C ALA A 234 -8.72 -16.42 14.61
N ALA A 235 -8.55 -15.69 15.72
CA ALA A 235 -7.80 -16.19 16.85
C ALA A 235 -8.39 -17.55 17.27
N THR A 236 -7.55 -18.59 17.29
CA THR A 236 -7.94 -19.90 17.80
C THR A 236 -8.32 -19.71 19.26
N THR A 237 -9.60 -19.78 19.58
CA THR A 237 -10.04 -19.80 20.97
C THR A 237 -9.58 -21.12 21.55
N THR A 238 -8.47 -21.10 22.29
CA THR A 238 -8.11 -22.24 23.14
C THR A 238 -9.31 -22.47 24.05
N PRO A 239 -9.97 -23.64 24.00
CA PRO A 239 -11.10 -23.89 24.87
C PRO A 239 -10.62 -23.67 26.30
N THR A 240 -11.29 -22.76 27.02
CA THR A 240 -11.01 -22.58 28.44
C THR A 240 -11.12 -23.95 29.09
N PRO A 241 -10.09 -24.46 29.80
CA PRO A 241 -10.18 -25.74 30.46
C PRO A 241 -11.44 -25.70 31.32
N THR A 242 -12.38 -26.60 31.00
CA THR A 242 -13.57 -26.74 31.83
C THR A 242 -13.05 -27.02 33.23
N PRO A 243 -13.38 -26.20 34.24
CA PRO A 243 -12.93 -26.48 35.60
C PRO A 243 -13.34 -27.91 35.89
N SER A 244 -12.37 -28.76 36.25
CA SER A 244 -12.67 -30.10 36.72
C SER A 244 -13.68 -29.91 37.84
N GLY A 245 -14.93 -30.31 37.58
CA GLY A 245 -15.96 -30.35 38.61
C GLY A 245 -15.40 -31.12 39.80
N PRO A 246 -15.89 -30.86 41.02
CA PRO A 246 -15.36 -31.47 42.23
C PRO A 246 -15.26 -32.98 42.01
N VAL A 247 -14.02 -33.48 41.89
CA VAL A 247 -13.75 -34.91 41.95
C VAL A 247 -14.28 -35.32 43.31
N ARG A 248 -15.38 -36.07 43.32
CA ARG A 248 -15.91 -36.64 44.54
C ARG A 248 -14.77 -37.51 45.10
N PRO A 249 -14.18 -37.15 46.26
CA PRO A 249 -13.15 -38.01 46.83
C PRO A 249 -13.80 -39.35 47.13
N ASP A 250 -13.14 -40.45 46.78
CA ASP A 250 -13.45 -41.74 47.37
C ASP A 250 -13.19 -41.60 48.87
N VAL A 251 -14.28 -41.49 49.62
CA VAL A 251 -14.23 -41.41 51.07
C VAL A 251 -13.88 -42.80 51.58
N VAL A 252 -12.59 -43.05 51.76
CA VAL A 252 -12.14 -44.07 52.71
C VAL A 252 -12.46 -43.50 54.09
N GLN A 253 -13.60 -43.91 54.68
CA GLN A 253 -13.94 -43.60 56.06
C GLN A 253 -12.84 -44.16 56.97
N THR A 254 -11.95 -43.29 57.40
CA THR A 254 -11.03 -43.55 58.50
C THR A 254 -11.53 -42.66 59.64
N ASP A 255 -12.13 -43.30 60.64
CA ASP A 255 -12.66 -42.64 61.84
C ASP A 255 -11.51 -42.02 62.62
N ALA A 256 -11.37 -40.70 62.55
CA ALA A 256 -10.39 -39.95 63.32
C ALA A 256 -11.10 -38.75 63.98
N ALA A 257 -11.06 -38.76 65.30
CA ALA A 257 -11.68 -37.78 66.17
C ALA A 257 -11.25 -36.34 65.85
N GLN A 258 -12.24 -35.43 65.85
CA GLN A 258 -12.04 -33.98 65.74
C GLN A 258 -11.25 -33.42 66.94
N PRO A 259 -10.56 -32.29 66.72
CA PRO A 259 -10.79 -31.15 67.57
C PRO A 259 -11.05 -29.84 66.80
N THR A 260 -11.53 -28.88 67.58
CA THR A 260 -12.24 -27.63 67.32
C THR A 260 -11.48 -26.52 66.57
N SER A 261 -12.26 -25.72 65.83
CA SER A 261 -12.04 -24.41 65.14
C SER A 261 -11.34 -23.33 66.01
N PRO A 262 -10.98 -22.08 65.53
CA PRO A 262 -11.60 -21.31 64.41
C PRO A 262 -10.77 -20.23 63.64
N THR A 263 -11.46 -19.55 62.67
CA THR A 263 -11.28 -18.17 62.14
C THR A 263 -10.04 -17.95 61.23
N TRP A 264 -10.01 -17.28 60.07
CA TRP A 264 -10.43 -15.92 59.66
C TRP A 264 -10.54 -15.80 58.11
N LEU A 265 -11.50 -15.01 57.61
CA LEU A 265 -11.54 -14.32 56.28
C LEU A 265 -10.69 -13.01 56.38
N PRO A 266 -10.27 -12.27 55.31
CA PRO A 266 -11.10 -11.92 54.13
C PRO A 266 -10.41 -11.41 52.81
N LEU A 267 -11.26 -10.96 51.85
CA LEU A 267 -11.09 -9.89 50.80
C LEU A 267 -9.95 -10.00 49.75
N ALA A 268 -9.95 -9.43 48.53
CA ALA A 268 -10.87 -8.88 47.52
C ALA A 268 -9.98 -8.28 46.39
N ALA A 269 -10.43 -8.23 45.13
CA ALA A 269 -10.14 -7.20 44.08
C ALA A 269 -10.48 -7.79 42.69
N ALA A 270 -11.66 -7.58 42.09
CA ALA A 270 -12.17 -6.35 41.48
C ALA A 270 -11.23 -5.78 40.40
N GLY A 271 -11.42 -6.27 39.17
CA GLY A 271 -10.88 -5.67 37.97
C GLY A 271 -11.69 -4.45 37.52
N ALA A 272 -11.02 -3.51 36.86
CA ALA A 272 -11.64 -2.45 36.08
C ALA A 272 -10.74 -2.17 34.87
N GLY A 273 -11.27 -2.45 33.68
CA GLY A 273 -10.68 -2.04 32.42
C GLY A 273 -11.33 -0.77 31.89
N SER A 274 -10.62 -0.09 30.98
CA SER A 274 -11.18 0.63 29.82
C SER A 274 -10.05 1.41 29.14
N ILE A 275 -9.71 1.07 27.90
CA ILE A 275 -8.96 1.95 26.99
C ILE A 275 -9.92 2.36 25.88
N LEU A 276 -10.17 3.67 25.79
CA LEU A 276 -10.87 4.37 24.71
C LEU A 276 -9.93 4.45 23.50
N ILE A 277 -10.38 4.01 22.33
CA ILE A 277 -9.78 4.36 21.04
C ILE A 277 -10.77 5.26 20.31
N LEU A 278 -10.43 6.55 20.19
CA LEU A 278 -11.08 7.47 19.27
C LEU A 278 -10.55 7.18 17.86
N GLY A 279 -11.41 6.67 16.98
CA GLY A 279 -11.17 6.66 15.54
C GLY A 279 -11.53 8.01 14.93
N ALA A 280 -10.57 8.65 14.27
CA ALA A 280 -10.83 9.71 13.32
C ALA A 280 -10.68 9.10 11.91
N ALA A 281 -11.81 8.83 11.28
CA ALA A 281 -11.89 8.44 9.88
C ALA A 281 -11.86 9.71 9.03
N SER A 282 -10.77 9.93 8.31
CA SER A 282 -10.69 10.93 7.23
C SER A 282 -11.11 10.25 5.93
N GLN A 283 -12.35 10.49 5.51
CA GLN A 283 -12.82 10.08 4.19
C GLN A 283 -12.14 10.94 3.12
N VAL A 284 -11.23 10.37 2.34
CA VAL A 284 -10.82 10.93 1.06
C VAL A 284 -11.75 10.36 -0.01
N ALA A 285 -12.65 11.22 -0.49
CA ALA A 285 -13.58 10.92 -1.55
C ALA A 285 -12.83 10.80 -2.90
N ARG A 286 -12.89 9.60 -3.50
CA ARG A 286 -12.54 9.37 -4.91
C ARG A 286 -13.30 10.35 -5.81
N ARG A 287 -12.62 11.32 -6.42
CA ARG A 287 -13.17 12.09 -7.55
C ARG A 287 -12.91 11.31 -8.83
N ARG A 288 -13.92 10.61 -9.31
CA ARG A 288 -13.98 10.14 -10.70
C ARG A 288 -13.98 11.36 -11.63
N GLY A 289 -13.02 11.39 -12.54
CA GLY A 289 -12.97 12.35 -13.63
C GLY A 289 -14.22 12.28 -14.52
N THR A 290 -14.84 13.43 -14.74
CA THR A 290 -15.69 13.66 -15.91
C THR A 290 -14.91 14.55 -16.87
N ARG A 291 -14.32 13.93 -17.90
CA ARG A 291 -13.77 14.62 -19.07
C ARG A 291 -14.89 15.35 -19.85
N ARG A 292 -14.57 16.52 -20.38
CA ARG A 292 -15.25 17.15 -21.52
C ARG A 292 -14.21 17.47 -22.58
#